data_AF-A0A9E6AYV1-F1
#
_entry.id   AF-A0A9E6AYV1-F1
#
_cell.length_a   1.000
_cell.length_b   1.000
_cell.length_c   1.000
_cell.angle_alpha   90.00
_cell.angle_beta   90.00
_cell.angle_gamma   90.00
#
_symmetry.space_group_name_H-M   'P 1'
#
loop_
_entity.id
_entity.type
_entity.pdbx_description
1 polymer ?
#
loop_
_entity_poly.entity_id
_entity_poly.type
_entity_poly.pdbx_seq_one_letter_code
_entity_poly.pdbx_strand_id
1 'polypeptide(L)'
;MWISQTYLGTPDPDAKVFIYYFWEDYKQQKDIKENIIDKLAELGRSFGSEVSSFAPLKGSHHEIRREIRSQGYDSFWYEIGKNTPGLFLIDVPLGEFNPQMNEYLFFHLGNEVANNEKNLVEIFKTIHHECHKLISKNDESESNLWSSLYDSAQLKITFLGFGIDFKPIISRFRTRK
;
A
#
# COMPACT_ATOMS: atom_id res chain seq x y z
N MET A 1 13.37 11.49 6.30
CA MET A 1 12.23 10.81 5.69
C MET A 1 11.62 9.79 6.67
N TRP A 2 10.28 9.72 6.74
CA TRP A 2 9.52 9.12 7.85
C TRP A 2 8.30 8.32 7.36
N ILE A 3 8.25 7.03 7.72
CA ILE A 3 7.16 6.05 7.60
C ILE A 3 7.36 4.87 8.60
N SER A 4 6.50 4.59 9.59
CA SER A 4 6.41 3.24 10.22
C SER A 4 5.00 2.96 10.65
N GLN A 5 4.73 1.68 10.79
CA GLN A 5 3.61 1.03 11.46
C GLN A 5 3.48 1.35 12.97
N THR A 6 3.48 2.62 13.34
CA THR A 6 2.76 3.10 14.54
C THR A 6 1.77 4.17 14.13
N TYR A 7 0.96 3.75 13.18
CA TYR A 7 -0.31 4.34 12.89
C TYR A 7 -1.32 3.81 13.91
N LEU A 8 -2.38 4.56 14.23
CA LEU A 8 -3.43 4.06 15.12
C LEU A 8 -4.12 2.85 14.46
N GLY A 9 -3.63 1.63 14.70
CA GLY A 9 -4.28 0.39 14.28
C GLY A 9 -3.34 -0.70 13.78
N THR A 10 -3.73 -1.95 14.03
CA THR A 10 -3.26 -3.11 13.26
C THR A 10 -3.83 -2.97 11.84
N PRO A 11 -3.05 -3.20 10.76
CA PRO A 11 -3.61 -3.26 9.41
C PRO A 11 -4.79 -4.22 9.40
N ASP A 12 -5.89 -3.82 8.77
CA ASP A 12 -7.01 -4.72 8.56
C ASP A 12 -6.53 -5.88 7.68
N PRO A 13 -6.72 -7.16 8.08
CA PRO A 13 -6.29 -8.29 7.28
C PRO A 13 -6.93 -8.33 5.88
N ASP A 14 -8.09 -7.69 5.71
CA ASP A 14 -8.81 -7.62 4.44
C ASP A 14 -8.45 -6.38 3.61
N ALA A 15 -7.50 -5.55 4.09
CA ALA A 15 -7.07 -4.36 3.37
C ALA A 15 -6.31 -4.71 2.09
N LYS A 16 -6.78 -4.15 0.98
CA LYS A 16 -6.18 -4.28 -0.35
C LYS A 16 -5.31 -3.08 -0.70
N VAL A 17 -5.49 -1.96 -0.01
CA VAL A 17 -4.73 -0.72 -0.21
C VAL A 17 -4.31 -0.14 1.14
N PHE A 18 -3.05 0.26 1.23
CA PHE A 18 -2.46 0.86 2.40
C PHE A 18 -2.00 2.27 2.09
N ILE A 19 -2.45 3.23 2.90
CA ILE A 19 -2.24 4.66 2.66
C ILE A 19 -1.50 5.26 3.83
N TYR A 20 -0.26 5.64 3.61
CA TYR A 20 0.63 6.12 4.64
C TYR A 20 0.90 7.62 4.50
N TYR A 21 0.63 8.38 5.57
CA TYR A 21 0.95 9.81 5.62
C TYR A 21 2.38 10.03 6.09
N PHE A 22 3.19 10.67 5.24
CA PHE A 22 4.56 11.06 5.54
C PHE A 22 4.61 12.54 5.81
N TRP A 23 5.24 12.91 6.91
CA TRP A 23 5.36 14.30 7.32
C TRP A 23 6.71 14.53 8.00
N GLU A 24 7.16 15.78 8.04
CA GLU A 24 8.37 16.19 8.74
C GLU A 24 8.02 17.03 9.96
N ASP A 25 8.68 16.76 11.09
CA ASP A 25 8.44 17.45 12.36
C ASP A 25 9.10 18.85 12.41
N TYR A 26 8.76 19.70 11.43
CA TYR A 26 9.08 21.12 11.48
C TYR A 26 7.92 21.87 12.17
N LYS A 27 8.27 22.81 13.06
CA LYS A 27 7.32 23.60 13.90
C LYS A 27 6.17 24.29 13.15
N GLN A 28 6.21 24.39 11.81
CA GLN A 28 5.28 25.14 10.98
C GLN A 28 4.16 24.31 10.33
N GLN A 29 4.07 23.00 10.57
CA GLN A 29 3.12 22.11 9.89
C GLN A 29 2.07 21.45 10.82
N LYS A 30 1.84 21.99 12.02
CA LYS A 30 0.87 21.40 12.96
C LYS A 30 -0.57 21.42 12.44
N ASP A 31 -1.02 22.54 11.90
CA ASP A 31 -2.41 22.70 11.45
C ASP A 31 -2.71 21.85 10.20
N ILE A 32 -1.69 21.63 9.37
CA ILE A 32 -1.72 20.74 8.21
C ILE A 32 -2.05 19.29 8.62
N LYS A 33 -1.55 18.86 9.78
CA LYS A 33 -1.71 17.49 10.25
C LYS A 33 -3.17 17.15 10.58
N GLU A 34 -3.93 18.08 11.16
CA GLU A 34 -5.31 17.79 11.61
C GLU A 34 -6.27 17.61 10.43
N ASN A 35 -6.23 18.50 9.44
CA ASN A 35 -7.08 18.41 8.25
C ASN A 35 -6.83 17.12 7.44
N ILE A 36 -5.58 16.69 7.34
CA ILE A 36 -5.21 15.46 6.61
C ILE A 36 -5.72 14.23 7.37
N ILE A 37 -5.62 14.20 8.70
CA ILE A 37 -6.08 13.08 9.51
C ILE A 37 -7.60 12.89 9.34
N ASP A 38 -8.37 13.98 9.38
CA ASP A 38 -9.82 13.90 9.21
C ASP A 38 -10.20 13.36 7.83
N LYS A 39 -9.48 13.78 6.78
CA LYS A 39 -9.69 13.29 5.42
C LYS A 39 -9.28 11.82 5.24
N LEU A 40 -8.21 11.37 5.90
CA LEU A 40 -7.83 9.96 5.91
C LEU A 40 -8.84 9.09 6.65
N ALA A 41 -9.45 9.62 7.72
CA ALA A 41 -10.51 8.94 8.45
C ALA A 41 -11.81 8.86 7.64
N GLU A 42 -12.16 9.91 6.91
CA GLU A 42 -13.28 9.92 5.95
C GLU A 42 -13.07 8.86 4.86
N LEU A 43 -11.86 8.80 4.30
CA LEU A 43 -11.49 7.82 3.28
C LEU A 43 -11.54 6.38 3.84
N GLY A 44 -11.02 6.13 5.04
CA GLY A 44 -11.12 4.80 5.67
C GLY A 44 -12.58 4.39 5.87
N ARG A 45 -13.45 5.31 6.29
CA ARG A 45 -14.90 5.03 6.44
C ARG A 45 -15.59 4.73 5.12
N SER A 46 -15.17 5.33 4.00
CA SER A 46 -15.82 5.11 2.70
C SER A 46 -15.51 3.74 2.10
N PHE A 47 -14.33 3.18 2.41
CA PHE A 47 -13.88 1.88 1.90
C PHE A 47 -14.02 0.72 2.91
N GLY A 48 -14.39 1.00 4.17
CA GLY A 48 -14.54 -0.05 5.18
C GLY A 48 -13.19 -0.73 5.48
N SER A 49 -13.15 -2.06 5.37
CA SER A 49 -11.94 -2.86 5.63
C SER A 49 -10.97 -2.90 4.45
N GLU A 50 -11.37 -2.50 3.24
CA GLU A 50 -10.55 -2.63 2.03
C GLU A 50 -9.38 -1.64 1.97
N VAL A 51 -9.43 -0.56 2.75
CA VAL A 51 -8.38 0.47 2.81
C VAL A 51 -7.93 0.67 4.25
N SER A 52 -6.63 0.48 4.49
CA SER A 52 -5.98 0.84 5.75
C SER A 52 -5.25 2.18 5.61
N SER A 53 -5.73 3.22 6.30
CA SER A 53 -5.13 4.54 6.29
C SER A 53 -4.40 4.85 7.61
N PHE A 54 -3.31 5.60 7.47
CA PHE A 54 -2.27 5.60 8.47
C PHE A 54 -1.69 7.03 8.62
N ALA A 55 -1.87 7.68 9.78
CA ALA A 55 -1.16 8.91 10.21
C ALA A 55 -0.19 8.77 11.43
N PRO A 56 1.05 9.33 11.37
CA PRO A 56 2.10 9.03 12.35
C PRO A 56 1.77 9.56 13.75
N LEU A 57 1.98 8.71 14.77
CA LEU A 57 1.83 9.09 16.17
C LEU A 57 2.90 10.12 16.59
N LYS A 58 2.50 11.09 17.42
CA LYS A 58 3.41 12.10 17.94
C LYS A 58 4.50 11.44 18.80
N GLY A 59 5.77 11.64 18.43
CA GLY A 59 6.91 11.10 19.17
C GLY A 59 7.48 9.78 18.64
N SER A 60 6.78 9.06 17.74
CA SER A 60 7.22 7.75 17.21
C SER A 60 8.23 7.82 16.06
N HIS A 61 8.90 8.98 15.95
CA HIS A 61 9.80 9.38 14.88
C HIS A 61 10.99 8.44 14.68
N HIS A 62 11.53 7.90 15.76
CA HIS A 62 12.70 7.04 15.73
C HIS A 62 12.36 5.61 15.31
N GLU A 63 11.24 5.06 15.81
CA GLU A 63 10.74 3.76 15.38
C GLU A 63 10.40 3.78 13.90
N ILE A 64 9.72 4.85 13.47
CA ILE A 64 9.47 5.24 12.08
C ILE A 64 10.69 5.03 11.20
N ARG A 65 11.75 5.77 11.48
CA ARG A 65 12.94 5.74 10.64
C ARG A 65 13.61 4.36 10.63
N ARG A 66 13.56 3.63 11.74
CA ARG A 66 14.21 2.32 11.87
C ARG A 66 13.53 1.27 11.00
N GLU A 67 12.20 1.27 10.92
CA GLU A 67 11.46 0.32 10.08
C GLU A 67 11.78 0.50 8.60
N ILE A 68 11.64 1.72 8.07
CA ILE A 68 11.97 2.07 6.68
C ILE A 68 13.38 1.61 6.30
N ARG A 69 14.35 1.98 7.13
CA ARG A 69 15.77 1.71 6.88
C ARG A 69 16.08 0.22 6.97
N SER A 70 15.36 -0.52 7.80
CA SER A 70 15.54 -1.97 7.90
C SER A 70 15.20 -2.71 6.60
N GLN A 71 14.45 -2.08 5.69
CA GLN A 71 14.14 -2.63 4.36
C GLN A 71 15.30 -2.51 3.36
N GLY A 72 16.32 -1.69 3.64
CA GLY A 72 17.53 -1.60 2.80
C GLY A 72 17.39 -0.77 1.52
N TYR A 73 16.32 0.02 1.37
CA TYR A 73 16.07 0.86 0.17
C TYR A 73 16.37 2.34 0.41
N ASP A 74 17.51 2.67 1.03
CA ASP A 74 17.84 4.02 1.48
C ASP A 74 17.73 5.10 0.39
N SER A 75 18.13 4.81 -0.85
CA SER A 75 18.05 5.78 -1.95
C SER A 75 16.61 6.11 -2.35
N PHE A 76 15.74 5.11 -2.41
CA PHE A 76 14.31 5.29 -2.69
C PHE A 76 13.67 6.16 -1.60
N TRP A 77 13.98 5.77 -0.37
CA TRP A 77 13.59 6.44 0.85
C TRP A 77 14.34 7.76 1.12
N TYR A 78 15.21 8.19 0.22
CA TYR A 78 15.75 9.54 0.25
C TYR A 78 14.97 10.43 -0.70
N GLU A 79 14.66 9.94 -1.90
CA GLU A 79 13.90 10.68 -2.91
C GLU A 79 12.46 10.98 -2.47
N ILE A 80 11.76 10.00 -1.90
CA ILE A 80 10.40 10.22 -1.37
C ILE A 80 10.41 11.30 -0.27
N GLY A 81 11.48 11.39 0.51
CA GLY A 81 11.60 12.34 1.61
C GLY A 81 11.84 13.77 1.20
N LYS A 82 12.27 14.03 -0.04
CA LYS A 82 12.34 15.40 -0.56
C LYS A 82 10.96 15.97 -0.88
N ASN A 83 9.95 15.11 -0.99
CA ASN A 83 8.59 15.46 -1.37
C ASN A 83 7.61 15.33 -0.19
N THR A 84 8.09 15.40 1.05
CA THR A 84 7.20 15.45 2.22
C THR A 84 6.73 16.89 2.50
N PRO A 85 5.53 17.10 3.07
CA PRO A 85 4.55 16.08 3.44
C PRO A 85 3.85 15.46 2.22
N GLY A 86 3.39 14.21 2.35
CA GLY A 86 2.71 13.51 1.26
C GLY A 86 2.03 12.21 1.68
N LEU A 87 1.18 11.68 0.81
CA LEU A 87 0.49 10.40 0.99
C LEU A 87 1.09 9.36 0.06
N PHE A 88 1.46 8.22 0.63
CA PHE A 88 2.04 7.10 -0.08
C PHE A 88 1.06 5.94 -0.10
N LEU A 89 0.63 5.54 -1.28
CA LEU A 89 -0.34 4.47 -1.51
C LEU A 89 0.39 3.26 -2.09
N ILE A 90 0.16 2.10 -1.49
CA ILE A 90 0.69 0.81 -1.92
C ILE A 90 -0.36 -0.28 -1.72
N ASP A 91 -0.22 -1.39 -2.44
CA ASP A 91 -1.11 -2.57 -2.40
C ASP A 91 -0.67 -3.63 -1.38
N VAL A 92 0.47 -3.42 -0.72
CA VAL A 92 1.03 -4.33 0.30
C VAL A 92 1.32 -3.58 1.61
N PRO A 93 1.37 -4.26 2.76
CA PRO A 93 1.85 -3.66 3.99
C PRO A 93 3.27 -3.09 3.81
N LEU A 94 3.58 -1.97 4.46
CA LEU A 94 4.87 -1.30 4.28
C LEU A 94 6.05 -2.21 4.58
N GLY A 95 5.96 -3.05 5.61
CA GLY A 95 7.00 -4.02 5.97
C GLY A 95 7.32 -5.04 4.87
N GLU A 96 6.41 -5.25 3.92
CA GLU A 96 6.55 -6.18 2.78
C GLU A 96 6.85 -5.44 1.47
N PHE A 97 6.84 -4.11 1.48
CA PHE A 97 7.02 -3.29 0.30
C PHE A 97 8.45 -3.37 -0.25
N ASN A 98 8.56 -3.63 -1.55
CA ASN A 98 9.80 -3.55 -2.30
C ASN A 98 9.60 -2.61 -3.52
N PRO A 99 10.29 -1.45 -3.59
CA PRO A 99 10.10 -0.48 -4.66
C PRO A 99 10.51 -0.98 -6.05
N GLN A 100 11.19 -2.13 -6.15
CA GLN A 100 11.55 -2.77 -7.42
C GLN A 100 10.48 -3.73 -7.92
N MET A 101 9.58 -4.18 -7.05
CA MET A 101 8.59 -5.23 -7.33
C MET A 101 7.16 -4.72 -7.24
N ASN A 102 6.92 -3.73 -6.38
CA ASN A 102 5.59 -3.21 -6.07
C ASN A 102 5.37 -1.86 -6.75
N GLU A 103 4.15 -1.67 -7.25
CA GLU A 103 3.68 -0.36 -7.71
C GLU A 103 3.39 0.53 -6.48
N TYR A 104 3.63 1.83 -6.63
CA TYR A 104 3.30 2.81 -5.59
C TYR A 104 2.85 4.11 -6.22
N LEU A 105 2.03 4.86 -5.48
CA LEU A 105 1.69 6.24 -5.81
C LEU A 105 2.11 7.14 -4.66
N PHE A 106 2.69 8.30 -4.98
CA PHE A 106 3.04 9.31 -3.99
C PHE A 106 2.42 10.65 -4.34
N PHE A 107 1.53 11.14 -3.47
CA PHE A 107 0.87 12.42 -3.59
C PHE A 107 1.56 13.44 -2.69
N HIS A 108 2.33 14.35 -3.29
CA HIS A 108 2.92 15.46 -2.54
C HIS A 108 1.82 16.42 -2.07
N LEU A 109 1.79 16.69 -0.76
CA LEU A 109 0.81 17.56 -0.10
C LEU A 109 1.45 18.89 0.33
N GLY A 110 2.33 19.46 -0.51
CA GLY A 110 3.09 20.68 -0.21
C GLY A 110 2.26 21.78 0.48
N ASN A 111 2.93 22.69 1.19
CA ASN A 111 2.27 23.62 2.14
C ASN A 111 1.03 24.36 1.58
N GLU A 112 1.01 24.69 0.27
CA GLU A 112 -0.12 25.37 -0.38
C GLU A 112 -1.38 24.50 -0.50
N VAL A 113 -1.19 23.20 -0.74
CA VAL A 113 -2.27 22.23 -0.85
C VAL A 113 -2.88 21.99 0.52
N ALA A 114 -2.04 21.78 1.53
CA ALA A 114 -2.50 21.45 2.86
C ALA A 114 -3.25 22.61 3.56
N ASN A 115 -2.91 23.85 3.20
CA ASN A 115 -3.56 25.04 3.75
C ASN A 115 -4.80 25.49 2.95
N ASN A 116 -5.12 24.84 1.82
CA ASN A 116 -6.28 25.15 1.00
C ASN A 116 -7.24 23.96 0.95
N GLU A 117 -8.36 24.08 1.65
CA GLU A 117 -9.37 23.03 1.77
C GLU A 117 -9.86 22.51 0.40
N LYS A 118 -10.02 23.40 -0.59
CA LYS A 118 -10.47 23.00 -1.94
C LYS A 118 -9.46 22.09 -2.62
N ASN A 119 -8.17 22.44 -2.54
CA ASN A 119 -7.09 21.63 -3.11
C ASN A 119 -7.01 20.27 -2.43
N LEU A 120 -7.16 20.25 -1.10
CA LEU A 120 -7.18 19.01 -0.33
C LEU A 120 -8.34 18.10 -0.76
N VAL A 121 -9.54 18.65 -0.95
CA VAL A 121 -10.71 17.91 -1.45
C VAL A 121 -10.45 17.33 -2.85
N GLU A 122 -9.84 18.08 -3.76
CA GLU A 122 -9.52 17.60 -5.12
C GLU A 122 -8.49 16.46 -5.10
N ILE A 123 -7.48 16.55 -4.24
CA ILE A 123 -6.50 15.47 -4.08
C ILE A 123 -7.15 14.22 -3.48
N PHE A 124 -7.99 14.37 -2.45
CA PHE A 124 -8.65 13.21 -1.85
C PHE A 124 -9.68 12.56 -2.78
N LYS A 125 -10.32 13.31 -3.68
CA LYS A 125 -11.10 12.73 -4.79
C LYS A 125 -10.22 11.89 -5.72
N THR A 126 -9.03 12.39 -6.05
CA THR A 126 -8.07 11.65 -6.88
C THR A 126 -7.59 10.38 -6.18
N ILE A 127 -7.25 10.47 -4.89
CA ILE A 127 -6.86 9.31 -4.06
C ILE A 127 -7.99 8.29 -4.00
N HIS A 128 -9.22 8.73 -3.76
CA HIS A 128 -10.39 7.85 -3.73
C HIS A 128 -10.59 7.10 -5.05
N HIS A 129 -10.36 7.78 -6.19
CA HIS A 129 -10.42 7.15 -7.51
C HIS A 129 -9.31 6.11 -7.71
N GLU A 130 -8.08 6.41 -7.29
CA GLU A 130 -6.96 5.47 -7.40
C GLU A 130 -7.12 4.26 -6.45
N CYS A 131 -7.70 4.44 -5.26
CA CYS A 131 -8.04 3.34 -4.37
C CYS A 131 -9.01 2.36 -5.05
N HIS A 132 -10.07 2.85 -5.69
CA HIS A 132 -10.99 1.98 -6.44
C HIS A 132 -10.28 1.20 -7.54
N LYS A 133 -9.41 1.86 -8.32
CA LYS A 133 -8.64 1.16 -9.36
C LYS A 133 -7.77 0.04 -8.81
N LEU A 134 -7.06 0.29 -7.71
CA LEU A 134 -6.20 -0.71 -7.08
C LEU A 134 -7.01 -1.88 -6.53
N ILE A 135 -8.15 -1.61 -5.88
CA ILE A 135 -9.06 -2.64 -5.38
C ILE A 135 -9.59 -3.49 -6.53
N SER A 136 -10.11 -2.88 -7.60
CA SER A 136 -10.64 -3.62 -8.75
C SER A 136 -9.57 -4.44 -9.47
N LYS A 137 -8.33 -3.93 -9.58
CA LYS A 137 -7.20 -4.68 -10.15
C LYS A 137 -6.88 -5.94 -9.33
N ASN A 138 -6.94 -5.84 -8.00
CA ASN A 138 -6.70 -6.97 -7.11
C ASN A 138 -7.82 -8.01 -7.21
N ASP A 139 -9.09 -7.57 -7.27
CA ASP A 139 -10.24 -8.46 -7.44
C ASP A 139 -10.21 -9.22 -8.78
N GLU A 140 -9.85 -8.56 -9.87
CA GLU A 140 -9.68 -9.19 -11.17
C GLU A 140 -8.56 -10.24 -11.15
N SER A 141 -7.43 -9.93 -10.50
CA SER A 141 -6.31 -10.86 -10.35
C SER A 141 -6.71 -12.12 -9.59
N GLU A 142 -7.42 -11.98 -8.46
CA GLU A 142 -7.94 -13.13 -7.71
C GLU A 142 -8.94 -13.95 -8.52
N SER A 143 -9.87 -13.29 -9.22
CA SER A 143 -10.85 -13.97 -10.07
C SER A 143 -10.18 -14.80 -11.19
N ASN A 144 -9.07 -14.31 -11.73
CA ASN A 144 -8.27 -15.01 -12.75
C ASN A 144 -7.51 -16.22 -12.18
N LEU A 145 -7.10 -16.16 -10.91
CA LEU A 145 -6.50 -17.30 -10.22
C LEU A 145 -7.54 -18.38 -9.89
N TRP A 146 -8.73 -17.98 -9.41
CA TRP A 146 -9.82 -18.92 -9.14
C TRP A 146 -10.40 -19.52 -10.41
N SER A 147 -10.52 -18.75 -11.50
CA SER A 147 -10.94 -19.28 -12.80
C SER A 147 -9.90 -20.24 -13.37
N SER A 148 -8.61 -19.92 -13.29
CA SER A 148 -7.52 -20.84 -13.68
C SER A 148 -7.52 -22.12 -12.83
N LEU A 149 -7.76 -22.01 -11.52
CA LEU A 149 -7.90 -23.17 -10.65
C LEU A 149 -9.17 -23.97 -10.95
N TYR A 150 -10.29 -23.32 -11.21
CA TYR A 150 -11.55 -23.97 -11.60
C TYR A 150 -11.42 -24.68 -12.95
N ASP A 151 -10.82 -24.03 -13.94
CA ASP A 151 -10.51 -24.63 -15.24
C ASP A 151 -9.57 -25.83 -15.09
N SER A 152 -8.56 -25.72 -14.21
CA SER A 152 -7.67 -26.85 -13.89
C SER A 152 -8.38 -27.99 -13.11
N ALA A 153 -9.39 -27.66 -12.31
CA ALA A 153 -10.21 -28.62 -11.58
C ALA A 153 -11.27 -29.28 -12.47
N GLN A 154 -11.85 -28.55 -13.42
CA GLN A 154 -12.79 -29.05 -14.42
C GLN A 154 -12.08 -29.95 -15.44
N LEU A 155 -10.82 -29.63 -15.79
CA LEU A 155 -9.92 -30.53 -16.51
C LEU A 155 -9.59 -31.81 -15.71
N LYS A 156 -9.54 -31.74 -14.37
CA LYS A 156 -9.34 -32.92 -13.51
C LYS A 156 -10.60 -33.77 -13.29
N ILE A 157 -11.79 -33.18 -13.26
CA ILE A 157 -13.06 -33.91 -13.06
C ILE A 157 -13.48 -34.70 -14.33
N THR A 158 -12.87 -34.39 -15.49
CA THR A 158 -13.12 -35.13 -16.74
C THR A 158 -12.21 -36.37 -16.89
N PHE A 159 -11.25 -36.60 -15.98
CA PHE A 159 -10.23 -37.65 -16.09
C PHE A 159 -10.28 -38.70 -14.96
N LEU A 160 -11.48 -39.11 -14.54
CA LEU A 160 -11.69 -40.30 -13.69
C LEU A 160 -12.13 -41.50 -14.52
N GLY A 161 -11.26 -41.87 -15.46
CA GLY A 161 -11.23 -43.16 -16.14
C GLY A 161 -9.78 -43.63 -16.23
N PHE A 162 -9.25 -44.13 -15.11
CA PHE A 162 -7.96 -44.81 -14.94
C PHE A 162 -6.65 -44.07 -15.34
N GLY A 163 -5.77 -43.90 -14.34
CA GLY A 163 -4.39 -44.40 -14.46
C GLY A 163 -3.22 -43.41 -14.41
N ILE A 164 -2.43 -43.59 -13.34
CA ILE A 164 -0.97 -43.52 -13.23
C ILE A 164 -0.38 -42.27 -12.56
N ASP A 165 0.22 -42.56 -11.41
CA ASP A 165 1.03 -41.73 -10.52
C ASP A 165 2.36 -41.32 -11.19
N PHE A 166 2.62 -40.01 -11.25
CA PHE A 166 3.95 -39.47 -11.44
C PHE A 166 4.21 -38.39 -10.38
N LYS A 167 4.99 -38.76 -9.37
CA LYS A 167 5.54 -37.86 -8.35
C LYS A 167 6.41 -36.74 -8.96
N PRO A 168 6.48 -35.57 -8.32
CA PRO A 168 7.12 -34.38 -8.87
C PRO A 168 8.64 -34.41 -8.67
N ILE A 169 9.40 -33.93 -9.66
CA ILE A 169 10.83 -33.61 -9.47
C ILE A 169 11.13 -32.17 -9.90
N ILE A 170 11.86 -31.56 -8.99
CA ILE A 170 12.27 -30.17 -8.81
C ILE A 170 13.39 -29.72 -9.77
N SER A 171 13.40 -28.40 -9.98
CA SER A 171 14.52 -27.50 -10.31
C SER A 171 14.92 -27.28 -11.77
N ARG A 172 15.04 -26.00 -12.12
CA ARG A 172 16.34 -25.40 -12.46
C ARG A 172 16.36 -23.90 -12.16
N PHE A 173 17.25 -23.53 -11.23
CA PHE A 173 17.85 -22.21 -11.14
C PHE A 173 18.41 -21.79 -12.51
N ARG A 174 18.22 -20.54 -12.91
CA ARG A 174 19.18 -19.84 -13.77
C ARG A 174 19.28 -18.36 -13.39
N THR A 175 20.23 -18.11 -12.50
CA THR A 175 20.91 -16.82 -12.35
C THR A 175 21.68 -16.43 -13.62
N ARG A 176 21.90 -15.11 -13.74
CA ARG A 176 22.85 -14.32 -14.56
C ARG A 176 22.14 -13.56 -15.68
N LYS A 177 22.36 -12.25 -15.83
CA LYS A 177 23.46 -11.40 -15.36
C LYS A 177 23.00 -9.94 -15.32
#